data_AF-A0A3L7SD60-F1
#
_entry.id   AF-A0A3L7SD60-F1
#
_cell.length_a   1.000
_cell.length_b   1.000
_cell.length_c   1.000
_cell.angle_alpha   90.00
_cell.angle_beta   90.00
_cell.angle_gamma   90.00
#
_symmetry.space_group_name_H-M   'P 1'
#
loop_
_entity.id
_entity.type
_entity.pdbx_description
1 polymer ?
#
loop_
_entity_poly.entity_id
_entity_poly.type
_entity_poly.pdbx_seq_one_letter_code
_entity_poly.pdbx_strand_id
1 'polypeptide(L)'
;MPRFALLEHTGAPDDPAGRHFDLLLETAGACRTWRLYDVPRADAGPVAALELPAHRLAWLERLEGAVSGGRGFARRVDAGSYETLAADAALISEATTLVIAVDGAMLIGRLKLETVGEGWAATLG
;
A
#
# COMPACT_ATOMS: atom_id res chain seq x y z
N MET A 1 -4.60 -16.38 -4.71
CA MET A 1 -4.02 -15.53 -3.65
C MET A 1 -4.52 -14.11 -3.86
N PRO A 2 -4.83 -13.35 -2.81
CA PRO A 2 -5.21 -11.94 -2.95
C PRO A 2 -4.06 -11.14 -3.58
N ARG A 3 -4.41 -10.12 -4.36
CA ARG A 3 -3.45 -9.28 -5.11
C ARG A 3 -3.01 -8.07 -4.30
N PHE A 4 -1.84 -7.54 -4.64
CA PHE A 4 -1.46 -6.19 -4.26
C PHE A 4 -1.06 -5.36 -5.48
N ALA A 5 -1.10 -4.04 -5.33
CA ALA A 5 -0.48 -3.11 -6.26
C ALA A 5 0.23 -2.00 -5.48
N LEU A 6 1.34 -1.51 -6.02
CA LEU A 6 2.03 -0.31 -5.56
C LEU A 6 1.92 0.74 -6.67
N LEU A 7 1.30 1.87 -6.34
CA LEU A 7 1.09 2.98 -7.27
C LEU A 7 1.99 4.15 -6.89
N GLU A 8 2.84 4.61 -7.80
CA GLU A 8 3.48 5.92 -7.67
C GLU A 8 2.43 6.99 -7.99
N HIS A 9 2.15 7.85 -7.02
CA HIS A 9 1.18 8.93 -7.16
C HIS A 9 1.90 10.27 -7.15
N THR A 10 1.72 11.05 -8.22
CA THR A 10 2.33 12.37 -8.40
C THR A 10 1.27 13.46 -8.54
N GLY A 11 1.63 14.69 -8.15
CA GLY A 11 0.77 15.86 -8.34
C GLY A 11 -0.50 15.88 -7.49
N ALA A 12 -0.51 15.17 -6.36
CA ALA A 12 -1.58 15.26 -5.38
C ALA A 12 -1.52 16.63 -4.66
N PRO A 13 -2.61 17.40 -4.57
CA PRO A 13 -2.60 18.75 -3.98
C PRO A 13 -2.22 18.78 -2.49
N ASP A 14 -2.44 17.68 -1.78
CA ASP A 14 -2.16 17.50 -0.36
C ASP A 14 -0.78 16.87 -0.09
N ASP A 15 0.01 16.63 -1.14
CA ASP A 15 1.35 16.08 -1.02
C ASP A 15 2.42 17.15 -1.35
N PRO A 16 3.02 17.79 -0.32
CA PRO A 16 4.04 18.81 -0.53
C PRO A 16 5.34 18.25 -1.13
N ALA A 17 5.59 16.94 -1.04
CA ALA A 17 6.74 16.31 -1.68
C ALA A 17 6.50 16.08 -3.19
N GLY A 18 5.25 16.18 -3.65
CA GLY A 18 4.84 16.02 -5.03
C GLY A 18 4.83 14.57 -5.53
N ARG A 19 5.23 13.61 -4.68
CA ARG A 19 5.23 12.17 -4.96
C ARG A 19 5.16 11.34 -3.67
N HIS A 20 4.30 10.33 -3.69
CA HIS A 20 4.25 9.24 -2.72
C HIS A 20 3.89 7.91 -3.40
N PHE A 21 3.73 6.84 -2.61
CA PHE A 21 3.33 5.54 -3.10
C PHE A 21 2.08 5.04 -2.39
N ASP A 22 1.06 4.61 -3.13
CA ASP A 22 -0.11 3.96 -2.55
C ASP A 22 0.05 2.43 -2.65
N LEU A 23 0.10 1.76 -1.50
CA LEU A 23 0.04 0.32 -1.39
C LEU A 23 -1.41 -0.12 -1.25
N LEU A 24 -1.91 -0.89 -2.21
CA LEU A 24 -3.26 -1.44 -2.23
C LEU A 24 -3.19 -2.95 -1.97
N LEU A 25 -3.88 -3.43 -0.94
CA LEU A 25 -4.09 -4.86 -0.68
C LEU A 25 -5.53 -5.23 -0.99
N GLU A 26 -5.74 -6.20 -1.87
CA GLU A 26 -7.06 -6.74 -2.18
C GLU A 26 -7.69 -7.40 -0.95
N THR A 27 -8.81 -6.85 -0.50
CA THR A 27 -9.67 -7.46 0.51
C THR A 27 -11.05 -7.74 -0.08
N ALA A 28 -12.02 -8.19 0.73
CA ALA A 28 -13.35 -8.51 0.24
C ALA A 28 -14.07 -7.26 -0.33
N GLY A 29 -14.08 -7.14 -1.66
CA GLY A 29 -14.84 -6.12 -2.41
C GLY A 29 -14.15 -4.76 -2.58
N ALA A 30 -12.97 -4.54 -1.98
CA ALA A 30 -12.22 -3.29 -2.07
C ALA A 30 -10.72 -3.51 -1.84
N CYS A 31 -9.94 -2.44 -1.86
CA CYS A 31 -8.53 -2.46 -1.45
C CYS A 31 -8.36 -1.72 -0.12
N ARG A 32 -7.77 -2.37 0.88
CA ARG A 32 -7.20 -1.64 2.02
C ARG A 32 -5.93 -0.95 1.54
N THR A 33 -5.81 0.35 1.83
CA THR A 33 -4.83 1.20 1.13
C THR A 33 -4.04 2.05 2.10
N TRP A 34 -2.74 2.16 1.87
CA TRP A 34 -1.86 3.06 2.62
C TRP A 34 -1.06 3.94 1.66
N ARG A 35 -0.99 5.24 1.96
CA ARG A 35 0.02 6.16 1.42
C ARG A 35 1.33 5.90 2.17
N LEU A 36 2.38 5.54 1.45
CA LEU A 36 3.74 5.39 1.92
C LEU A 36 4.58 6.57 1.43
N TYR A 37 5.40 7.15 2.31
CA TYR A 37 6.28 8.27 1.92
C TYR A 37 7.49 7.83 1.05
N ASP A 38 7.82 6.54 1.03
CA ASP A 38 8.81 5.93 0.15
C ASP A 38 8.46 4.44 -0.07
N VAL A 39 9.22 3.73 -0.90
CA VAL A 39 9.10 2.28 -1.05
C VAL A 39 9.88 1.58 0.07
N PRO A 40 9.26 0.71 0.89
CA PRO A 40 9.99 -0.11 1.87
C PRO A 40 11.06 -0.97 1.20
N ARG A 41 12.25 -1.02 1.79
CA ARG A 41 13.38 -1.82 1.30
C ARG A 41 13.85 -2.78 2.38
N ALA A 42 14.30 -3.96 1.97
CA ALA A 42 14.97 -4.89 2.87
C ALA A 42 16.19 -4.21 3.51
N ASP A 43 16.47 -4.54 4.77
CA ASP A 43 17.57 -3.98 5.57
C ASP A 43 17.50 -2.45 5.80
N ALA A 44 16.39 -1.81 5.43
CA ALA A 44 16.11 -0.41 5.74
C ALA A 44 15.16 -0.28 6.94
N GLY A 45 15.13 0.92 7.53
CA GLY A 45 14.19 1.24 8.59
C GLY A 45 12.73 1.31 8.11
N PRO A 46 11.77 1.41 9.05
CA PRO A 46 10.35 1.55 8.73
C PRO A 46 10.09 2.80 7.87
N VAL A 47 9.25 2.66 6.86
CA VAL A 47 8.70 3.77 6.09
C VAL A 47 7.41 4.23 6.75
N ALA A 48 7.31 5.52 7.06
CA ALA A 48 6.08 6.11 7.57
C ALA A 48 4.95 5.99 6.53
N ALA A 49 3.74 5.76 7.03
CA ALA A 49 2.56 5.52 6.22
C ALA A 49 1.32 6.16 6.84
N LEU A 50 0.31 6.37 5.99
CA LEU A 50 -1.03 6.80 6.39
C LEU A 50 -2.05 5.87 5.75
N GLU A 51 -2.99 5.35 6.54
CA GLU A 51 -4.11 4.60 5.99
C GLU A 51 -5.06 5.55 5.24
N LEU A 52 -5.47 5.15 4.04
CA LEU A 52 -6.39 5.88 3.18
C LEU A 52 -7.75 5.19 3.13
N PRO A 53 -8.82 5.90 2.71
CA PRO A 53 -10.09 5.28 2.40
C PRO A 53 -9.93 4.10 1.42
N ALA A 54 -10.78 3.10 1.56
CA ALA A 54 -10.72 1.91 0.73
C ALA A 54 -10.83 2.24 -0.76
N HIS A 55 -9.91 1.70 -1.57
CA HIS A 55 -9.88 1.92 -3.01
C HIS A 55 -10.70 0.87 -3.75
N ARG A 56 -11.16 1.22 -4.96
CA ARG A 56 -11.87 0.27 -5.84
C ARG A 56 -10.87 -0.75 -6.40
N LEU A 57 -11.30 -2.02 -6.48
CA LEU A 57 -10.51 -3.12 -7.05
C LEU A 57 -9.97 -2.83 -8.46
N ALA A 58 -10.63 -1.96 -9.24
CA ALA A 58 -10.17 -1.58 -10.57
C ALA A 58 -8.75 -0.98 -10.59
N TRP A 59 -8.27 -0.40 -9.48
CA TRP A 59 -6.89 0.12 -9.40
C TRP A 59 -5.83 -0.98 -9.36
N LEU A 60 -6.18 -2.21 -8.98
CA LEU A 60 -5.27 -3.36 -9.05
C LEU A 60 -4.92 -3.73 -10.50
N GLU A 61 -5.74 -3.32 -11.48
CA GLU A 61 -5.58 -3.67 -12.90
C GLU A 61 -5.05 -2.52 -13.76
N ARG A 62 -5.23 -1.27 -13.33
CA ARG A 62 -4.77 -0.08 -14.05
C ARG A 62 -3.24 0.01 -14.08
N LEU A 63 -2.68 0.14 -15.27
CA LEU A 63 -1.28 0.50 -15.45
C LEU A 63 -1.02 1.93 -15.00
N GLU A 64 -1.90 2.86 -15.37
CA GLU A 64 -1.82 4.27 -14.96
C GLU A 64 -3.16 4.99 -15.19
N GLY A 65 -3.27 6.20 -14.66
CA GLY A 65 -4.38 7.10 -14.96
C GLY A 65 -4.48 8.32 -14.05
N ALA A 66 -5.24 9.32 -14.51
CA ALA A 66 -5.57 10.48 -13.71
C ALA A 66 -6.43 10.09 -12.50
N VAL A 67 -6.09 10.64 -11.33
CA VAL A 67 -6.87 10.48 -10.11
C VAL A 67 -8.02 11.49 -10.11
N SER A 68 -9.23 11.01 -9.82
CA SER A 68 -10.45 11.81 -9.92
C SER A 68 -10.38 13.10 -9.11
N GLY A 69 -11.08 14.14 -9.57
CA GLY A 69 -11.15 15.44 -8.88
C GLY A 69 -9.88 16.28 -8.99
N GLY A 70 -9.04 16.03 -10.02
CA GLY A 70 -7.80 16.79 -10.23
C GLY A 70 -6.73 16.47 -9.18
N ARG A 71 -6.77 15.28 -8.58
CA ARG A 71 -5.87 14.89 -7.49
C ARG A 71 -4.56 14.28 -7.99
N GLY A 72 -4.10 14.63 -9.19
CA GLY A 72 -2.84 14.14 -9.76
C GLY A 72 -2.98 12.87 -10.63
N PHE A 73 -1.89 12.12 -10.74
CA PHE A 73 -1.75 10.97 -11.63
C PHE A 73 -1.11 9.79 -10.90
N ALA A 74 -1.68 8.60 -11.04
CA ALA A 74 -1.18 7.38 -10.44
C ALA A 74 -0.68 6.43 -11.53
N ARG A 75 0.51 5.86 -11.32
CA ARG A 75 1.13 4.86 -12.19
C ARG A 75 1.54 3.65 -11.38
N ARG A 76 1.14 2.46 -11.80
CA ARG A 76 1.56 1.22 -11.16
C ARG A 76 3.05 0.99 -11.39
N VAL A 77 3.79 0.85 -10.30
CA VAL A 77 5.23 0.56 -10.29
C VAL A 77 5.53 -0.87 -9.84
N ASP A 78 4.62 -1.49 -9.10
CA ASP A 78 4.71 -2.90 -8.73
C ASP A 78 3.32 -3.53 -8.58
N ALA A 79 3.24 -4.84 -8.72
CA ALA A 79 2.08 -5.64 -8.39
C ALA A 79 2.44 -7.11 -8.30
N GLY A 80 1.57 -7.86 -7.62
CA GLY A 80 1.73 -9.29 -7.48
C GLY A 80 0.68 -9.88 -6.56
N SER A 81 1.04 -10.99 -5.94
CA SER A 81 0.22 -11.65 -4.91
C SER A 81 0.79 -11.41 -3.53
N TYR A 82 -0.08 -11.56 -2.53
CA TYR A 82 0.37 -11.64 -1.15
C TYR A 82 -0.34 -12.77 -0.39
N GLU A 83 0.27 -13.18 0.72
CA GLU A 83 -0.30 -14.12 1.69
C GLU A 83 -0.24 -13.50 3.08
N THR A 84 -1.31 -13.65 3.87
CA THR A 84 -1.30 -13.21 5.27
C THR A 84 -0.58 -14.23 6.14
N LEU A 85 0.52 -13.81 6.77
CA LEU A 85 1.31 -14.65 7.67
C LEU A 85 0.86 -14.49 9.13
N ALA A 86 0.50 -13.26 9.52
CA ALA A 86 -0.04 -12.96 10.85
C ALA A 86 -0.85 -11.66 10.81
N ALA A 87 -1.90 -11.59 11.63
CA ALA A 87 -2.66 -10.38 11.88
C ALA A 87 -3.20 -10.40 13.32
N ASP A 88 -3.42 -9.23 13.90
CA ASP A 88 -4.04 -9.08 15.23
C ASP A 88 -5.58 -9.03 15.20
N ALA A 89 -6.17 -9.10 14.01
CA ALA A 89 -7.61 -9.17 13.79
C ALA A 89 -7.97 -10.29 12.80
N ALA A 90 -9.23 -10.77 12.88
CA ALA A 90 -9.74 -11.79 11.97
C ALA A 90 -9.89 -11.28 10.53
N LEU A 91 -10.21 -9.99 10.38
CA LEU A 91 -10.34 -9.33 9.09
C LEU A 91 -9.13 -8.43 8.82
N ILE A 92 -8.55 -8.55 7.63
CA ILE A 92 -7.45 -7.67 7.18
C ILE A 92 -7.89 -6.20 7.19
N SER A 93 -9.17 -5.90 7.01
CA SER A 93 -9.72 -4.53 7.09
C SER A 93 -9.68 -3.92 8.50
N GLU A 94 -9.54 -4.74 9.53
CA GLU A 94 -9.63 -4.32 10.95
C GLU A 94 -8.29 -4.41 11.68
N ALA A 95 -7.30 -5.10 11.09
CA ALA A 95 -6.01 -5.31 11.73
C ALA A 95 -5.30 -3.98 12.02
N THR A 96 -4.66 -3.86 13.19
CA THR A 96 -3.73 -2.76 13.51
C THR A 96 -2.27 -3.18 13.35
N THR A 97 -2.03 -4.49 13.25
CA THR A 97 -0.76 -5.11 12.89
C THR A 97 -1.03 -6.22 11.89
N LEU A 98 -0.39 -6.13 10.73
CA LEU A 98 -0.53 -7.07 9.63
C LEU A 98 0.85 -7.44 9.10
N VAL A 99 1.12 -8.74 9.00
CA VAL A 99 2.31 -9.28 8.37
C VAL A 99 1.89 -10.11 7.17
N ILE A 100 2.41 -9.77 6.00
CA ILE A 100 2.16 -10.47 4.75
C ILE A 100 3.47 -10.91 4.09
N ALA A 101 3.45 -12.03 3.39
CA ALA A 101 4.42 -12.34 2.36
C ALA A 101 3.97 -11.64 1.07
N VAL A 102 4.82 -10.84 0.46
CA VAL A 102 4.59 -10.19 -0.84
C VAL A 102 5.49 -10.81 -1.90
N ASP A 103 4.91 -11.02 -3.08
CA ASP A 103 5.60 -11.56 -4.24
C ASP A 103 5.30 -10.68 -5.46
N GLY A 104 6.12 -9.63 -5.63
CA GLY A 104 6.12 -8.74 -6.80
C GLY A 104 7.51 -8.57 -7.39
N ALA A 105 7.76 -7.46 -8.09
CA ALA A 105 9.08 -7.14 -8.64
C ALA A 105 9.89 -6.20 -7.74
N MET A 106 9.24 -5.33 -6.97
CA MET A 106 9.87 -4.38 -6.06
C MET A 106 9.69 -4.78 -4.59
N LEU A 107 8.47 -5.15 -4.22
CA LEU A 107 8.11 -5.64 -2.90
C LEU A 107 8.13 -7.17 -2.92
N ILE A 108 9.21 -7.74 -2.38
CA ILE A 108 9.42 -9.19 -2.28
C ILE A 108 9.86 -9.50 -0.85
N GLY A 109 9.24 -10.49 -0.22
CA GLY A 109 9.59 -10.94 1.13
C GLY A 109 8.50 -10.62 2.16
N ARG A 110 8.91 -10.37 3.41
CA ARG A 110 7.97 -10.19 4.53
C ARG A 110 7.72 -8.71 4.75
N LEU A 111 6.52 -8.24 4.41
CA LEU A 111 6.08 -6.87 4.69
C LEU A 111 5.24 -6.83 5.96
N LYS A 112 5.64 -5.99 6.92
CA LYS A 112 4.87 -5.67 8.12
C LYS A 112 4.27 -4.28 7.98
N LEU A 113 2.97 -4.17 8.21
CA LEU A 113 2.21 -2.92 8.35
C LEU A 113 1.70 -2.84 9.79
N GLU A 114 2.00 -1.75 10.49
CA GLU A 114 1.54 -1.56 11.87
C GLU A 114 1.21 -0.11 12.20
N THR A 115 0.27 0.12 13.10
CA THR A 115 -0.01 1.44 13.67
C THR A 115 1.14 1.90 14.56
N VAL A 116 1.59 3.14 14.40
CA VAL A 116 2.62 3.79 15.23
C VAL A 116 2.14 5.19 15.59
N GLY A 117 1.80 5.41 16.86
CA GLY A 117 1.15 6.65 17.30
C GLY A 117 -0.19 6.85 16.60
N GLU A 118 -0.38 7.98 15.92
CA GLU A 118 -1.58 8.29 15.11
C GLU A 118 -1.44 7.85 13.64
N GLY A 119 -0.29 7.30 13.25
CA GLY A 119 0.01 6.91 11.87
C GLY A 119 0.27 5.42 11.71
N TRP A 120 0.90 5.07 10.59
CA TRP A 120 1.29 3.71 10.25
C TRP A 120 2.78 3.65 9.89
N ALA A 121 3.34 2.44 9.93
CA ALA A 121 4.67 2.13 9.44
C ALA A 121 4.65 0.87 8.58
N ALA A 122 5.45 0.88 7.51
CA ALA A 122 5.68 -0.25 6.61
C ALA A 122 7.14 -0.68 6.69
N THR A 123 7.41 -1.93 7.06
CA THR A 123 8.77 -2.49 7.19
C THR A 123 8.89 -3.74 6.34
N LEU A 124 9.89 -3.78 5.45
CA LEU A 124 10.20 -4.95 4.63
C LEU A 124 11.42 -5.68 5.21
N GLY A 125 11.33 -6.99 5.38
CA GLY A 125 12.44 -7.84 5.84
C GLY A 125 12.35 -9.26 5.33
#